data_AF-A0A428IBH7-F1
#
_entry.id   AF-A0A428IBH7-F1
#
_cell.length_a   1.000
_cell.length_b   1.000
_cell.length_c   1.000
_cell.angle_alpha   90.00
_cell.angle_beta   90.00
_cell.angle_gamma   90.00
#
_symmetry.space_group_name_H-M   'P 1'
#
loop_
_entity.id
_entity.type
_entity.pdbx_description
1 polymer ?
#
loop_
_entity_poly.entity_id
_entity_poly.type
_entity_poly.pdbx_seq_one_letter_code
_entity_poly.pdbx_strand_id
1 'polypeptide(L)'
;MHREKNLGLDGLSGLLILMKKHNFDCDVIDYGINIIIEKLIMTDNGRMVPIESNLASPYLNNGTAGFIRALIFIDFKKYIDLIKELSEGLITEFAQYADLWNGMLGIVDTLLELYSYFRVRKYKDAAGELLNTVKCYVKHSKVDKQEYLYVLSKYMELGDGELV
;
A
#
# COMPACT_ATOMS: atom_id res chain seq x y z
N MET A 1 -21.04 -5.34 15.90
CA MET A 1 -20.35 -6.42 15.18
C MET A 1 -20.17 -5.98 13.73
N HIS A 2 -18.95 -5.58 13.36
CA HIS A 2 -18.63 -4.98 12.06
C HIS A 2 -18.66 -6.03 10.95
N ARG A 3 -19.44 -5.80 9.90
CA ARG A 3 -19.68 -6.76 8.81
C ARG A 3 -18.71 -6.64 7.62
N GLU A 4 -17.99 -5.53 7.52
CA GLU A 4 -17.03 -5.32 6.43
C GLU A 4 -15.84 -6.27 6.58
N LYS A 5 -15.62 -7.08 5.55
CA LYS A 5 -14.53 -8.06 5.47
C LYS A 5 -13.31 -7.44 4.77
N ASN A 6 -13.53 -6.53 3.83
CA ASN A 6 -12.47 -5.88 3.10
C ASN A 6 -11.94 -4.66 3.90
N LEU A 7 -10.67 -4.69 4.25
CA LEU A 7 -10.03 -3.63 5.02
C LEU A 7 -9.22 -2.66 4.13
N GLY A 8 -9.01 -2.96 2.85
CA GLY A 8 -8.32 -2.09 1.88
C GLY A 8 -9.22 -0.98 1.31
N LEU A 9 -8.81 -0.40 0.17
CA LEU A 9 -9.50 0.75 -0.43
C LEU A 9 -10.89 0.43 -1.00
N ASP A 10 -11.18 -0.81 -1.38
CA ASP A 10 -12.53 -1.27 -1.75
C ASP A 10 -13.43 -1.52 -0.52
N GLY A 11 -12.94 -1.25 0.69
CA GLY A 11 -13.68 -1.44 1.93
C GLY A 11 -13.43 -0.34 2.95
N LEU A 12 -13.11 -0.71 4.19
CA LEU A 12 -13.07 0.22 5.31
C LEU A 12 -12.06 1.36 5.10
N SER A 13 -10.87 1.10 4.55
CA SER A 13 -9.89 2.17 4.28
C SER A 13 -10.41 3.21 3.28
N GLY A 14 -11.12 2.77 2.24
CA GLY A 14 -11.76 3.67 1.28
C GLY A 14 -12.86 4.53 1.91
N LEU A 15 -13.70 3.91 2.75
CA LEU A 15 -14.73 4.63 3.50
C LEU A 15 -14.14 5.71 4.41
N LEU A 16 -13.04 5.41 5.10
CA LEU A 16 -12.38 6.37 5.99
C LEU A 16 -11.80 7.58 5.24
N ILE A 17 -11.27 7.37 4.03
CA ILE A 17 -10.86 8.46 3.14
C ILE A 17 -12.06 9.34 2.78
N LEU A 18 -13.21 8.75 2.43
CA LEU A 18 -14.42 9.51 2.11
C LEU A 18 -14.93 10.31 3.31
N MET A 19 -14.95 9.70 4.50
CA MET A 19 -15.33 10.36 5.75
C MET A 19 -14.42 11.56 6.03
N LYS A 20 -13.11 11.40 5.86
CA LYS A 20 -12.15 12.51 5.98
C LYS A 20 -12.43 13.62 4.97
N LYS A 21 -12.68 13.29 3.70
CA LYS A 21 -13.02 14.27 2.65
C LYS A 21 -14.30 15.05 2.94
N HIS A 22 -15.26 14.42 3.61
CA HIS A 22 -16.53 15.03 3.99
C HIS A 22 -16.53 15.63 5.41
N ASN A 23 -15.35 15.82 6.02
CA ASN A 23 -15.16 16.44 7.35
C ASN A 23 -15.98 15.79 8.47
N PHE A 24 -16.09 14.46 8.44
CA PHE A 24 -16.62 13.71 9.58
C PHE A 24 -15.71 13.87 10.80
N ASP A 25 -16.27 13.63 11.98
CA ASP A 25 -15.57 13.69 13.25
C ASP A 25 -14.33 12.77 13.25
N CYS A 26 -13.20 13.32 13.70
CA CYS A 26 -11.94 12.62 13.82
C CYS A 26 -12.03 11.39 14.74
N ASP A 27 -12.83 11.44 15.80
CA ASP A 27 -13.00 10.33 16.74
C ASP A 27 -13.65 9.12 16.04
N VAL A 28 -14.55 9.37 15.10
CA VAL A 28 -15.21 8.31 14.31
C VAL A 28 -14.23 7.70 13.30
N ILE A 29 -13.40 8.54 12.67
CA ILE A 29 -12.35 8.07 11.76
C ILE A 29 -11.30 7.24 12.52
N ASP A 30 -10.88 7.72 13.69
CA ASP A 30 -9.93 7.02 14.57
C ASP A 30 -10.47 5.67 15.03
N TYR A 31 -11.75 5.62 15.40
CA TYR A 31 -12.43 4.38 15.72
C TYR A 31 -12.37 3.39 14.54
N GLY A 32 -12.62 3.87 13.32
CA GLY A 32 -12.50 3.08 12.11
C GLY A 32 -11.09 2.53 11.84
N ILE A 33 -10.08 3.36 12.05
CA ILE A 33 -8.67 2.96 11.91
C ILE A 33 -8.31 1.90 12.96
N ASN A 34 -8.75 2.07 14.22
CA ASN A 34 -8.49 1.12 15.29
C ASN A 34 -9.09 -0.26 15.01
N ILE A 35 -10.28 -0.34 14.37
CA ILE A 35 -10.85 -1.61 13.92
C ILE A 35 -9.91 -2.36 12.97
N ILE A 36 -9.23 -1.64 12.06
CA ILE A 36 -8.26 -2.25 11.14
C ILE A 36 -7.03 -2.71 11.93
N ILE A 37 -6.50 -1.85 12.80
CA ILE A 37 -5.30 -2.13 13.62
C ILE A 37 -5.48 -3.39 14.47
N GLU A 38 -6.63 -3.55 15.13
CA GLU A 38 -6.97 -4.71 15.96
C GLU A 38 -7.02 -6.02 15.17
N LYS A 39 -7.25 -5.95 13.85
CA LYS A 39 -7.31 -7.12 12.97
C LYS A 39 -5.99 -7.46 12.29
N LEU A 40 -5.00 -6.57 12.33
CA LEU A 40 -3.71 -6.79 11.68
C LEU A 40 -3.06 -8.08 12.19
N ILE A 41 -2.47 -8.84 11.28
CA ILE A 41 -1.76 -10.08 11.60
C ILE A 41 -0.25 -9.90 11.39
N MET A 42 0.54 -10.65 12.15
CA MET A 42 1.99 -10.72 11.93
C MET A 42 2.30 -11.80 10.89
N THR A 43 3.11 -11.46 9.89
CA THR A 43 3.65 -12.38 8.88
C THR A 43 5.18 -12.39 8.97
N ASP A 44 5.83 -13.28 8.22
CA ASP A 44 7.30 -13.31 8.16
C ASP A 44 7.90 -12.00 7.60
N ASN A 45 7.13 -11.25 6.82
CA ASN A 45 7.55 -9.97 6.25
C ASN A 45 7.09 -8.76 7.09
N GLY A 46 6.47 -8.98 8.24
CA GLY A 46 5.97 -7.92 9.11
C GLY A 46 4.45 -7.89 9.22
N ARG A 47 3.93 -6.81 9.80
CA ARG A 47 2.52 -6.68 10.12
C ARG A 47 1.71 -6.30 8.88
N MET A 48 0.61 -7.00 8.64
CA MET A 48 -0.18 -6.86 7.41
C MET A 48 -1.69 -6.92 7.64
N VAL A 49 -2.43 -6.40 6.66
CA VAL A 49 -3.89 -6.46 6.60
C VAL A 49 -4.34 -7.86 6.17
N PRO A 50 -5.17 -8.56 6.96
CA PRO A 50 -5.68 -9.88 6.60
C PRO A 50 -6.80 -9.81 5.55
N ILE A 51 -6.91 -10.86 4.73
CA ILE A 51 -8.05 -11.11 3.82
C ILE A 51 -8.86 -12.33 4.24
N GLU A 52 -8.20 -13.34 4.82
CA GLU A 52 -8.81 -14.56 5.37
C GLU A 52 -7.99 -15.03 6.59
N SER A 53 -8.43 -16.10 7.26
CA SER A 53 -7.71 -16.69 8.40
C SER A 53 -6.26 -17.02 8.01
N ASN A 54 -5.31 -16.26 8.58
CA ASN A 54 -3.86 -16.37 8.35
C ASN A 54 -3.37 -16.04 6.92
N LEU A 55 -4.17 -15.36 6.10
CA LEU A 55 -3.73 -14.86 4.79
C LEU A 55 -3.78 -13.33 4.79
N ALA A 56 -2.68 -12.71 4.38
CA ALA A 56 -2.57 -11.26 4.21
C ALA A 56 -2.59 -10.88 2.73
N SER A 57 -3.09 -9.68 2.43
CA SER A 57 -2.98 -9.08 1.10
C SER A 57 -2.06 -7.87 1.12
N PRO A 58 -1.11 -7.74 0.18
CA PRO A 58 -0.30 -6.54 0.04
C PRO A 58 -0.96 -5.45 -0.82
N TYR A 59 -2.10 -5.71 -1.47
CA TYR A 59 -2.62 -4.87 -2.56
C TYR A 59 -3.41 -3.62 -2.10
N LEU A 60 -3.70 -2.72 -3.05
CA LEU A 60 -4.45 -1.48 -2.80
C LEU A 60 -5.93 -1.75 -2.46
N ASN A 61 -6.59 -2.57 -3.27
CA ASN A 61 -8.02 -2.84 -3.15
C ASN A 61 -8.40 -3.45 -1.79
N ASN A 62 -7.62 -4.40 -1.27
CA ASN A 62 -8.02 -5.21 -0.13
C ASN A 62 -6.94 -5.43 0.94
N GLY A 63 -5.80 -4.77 0.82
CA GLY A 63 -4.61 -5.11 1.59
C GLY A 63 -3.87 -3.93 2.21
N THR A 64 -2.64 -4.24 2.61
CA THR A 64 -1.74 -3.36 3.37
C THR A 64 -1.42 -2.08 2.62
N ALA A 65 -1.16 -2.14 1.30
CA ALA A 65 -0.91 -0.93 0.52
C ALA A 65 -2.10 0.03 0.57
N GLY A 66 -3.32 -0.49 0.45
CA GLY A 66 -4.53 0.33 0.53
C GLY A 66 -4.70 1.03 1.87
N PHE A 67 -4.42 0.31 2.95
CA PHE A 67 -4.48 0.89 4.29
C PHE A 67 -3.41 1.95 4.53
N ILE A 68 -2.16 1.72 4.09
CA ILE A 68 -1.09 2.73 4.14
C ILE A 68 -1.50 4.00 3.40
N ARG A 69 -2.03 3.88 2.17
CA ARG A 69 -2.50 5.03 1.38
C ARG A 69 -3.60 5.82 2.12
N ALA A 70 -4.50 5.13 2.82
CA ALA A 70 -5.51 5.79 3.64
C ALA A 70 -4.92 6.52 4.85
N LEU A 71 -3.98 5.91 5.57
CA LEU A 71 -3.31 6.56 6.71
C LEU A 71 -2.55 7.82 6.29
N ILE A 72 -1.82 7.76 5.16
CA ILE A 72 -1.13 8.92 4.57
C ILE A 72 -2.11 10.04 4.27
N PHE A 73 -3.24 9.71 3.61
CA PHE A 73 -4.27 10.70 3.25
C PHE A 73 -4.95 11.31 4.48
N ILE A 74 -5.22 10.51 5.50
CA ILE A 74 -5.98 10.95 6.68
C ILE A 74 -5.12 11.84 7.59
N ASP A 75 -3.95 11.34 8.00
CA ASP A 75 -2.98 12.07 8.81
C ASP A 75 -1.62 11.34 8.85
N PHE A 76 -0.77 11.62 7.86
CA PHE A 76 0.57 11.04 7.77
C PHE A 76 1.41 11.19 9.06
N LYS A 77 1.34 12.36 9.73
CA LYS A 77 2.18 12.62 10.91
C LYS A 77 1.73 11.77 12.09
N LYS A 78 0.42 11.65 12.30
CA LYS A 78 -0.15 10.85 13.38
C LYS A 78 0.17 9.35 13.25
N TYR A 79 0.17 8.82 12.02
CA TYR A 79 0.31 7.38 11.79
C TYR A 79 1.69 6.95 11.30
N ILE A 80 2.70 7.83 11.40
CA ILE A 80 4.03 7.61 10.84
C ILE A 80 4.67 6.27 11.27
N ASP A 81 4.55 5.90 12.55
CA ASP A 81 5.16 4.67 13.09
C ASP A 81 4.44 3.42 12.59
N LEU A 82 3.10 3.46 12.54
CA LEU A 82 2.30 2.37 11.99
C LEU A 82 2.56 2.20 10.48
N ILE A 83 2.69 3.30 9.73
CA ILE A 83 3.02 3.27 8.31
C ILE A 83 4.37 2.59 8.09
N LYS A 84 5.39 2.91 8.91
CA LYS A 84 6.70 2.24 8.84
C LYS A 84 6.57 0.74 9.15
N GLU A 85 5.86 0.37 10.22
CA GLU A 85 5.64 -1.03 10.59
C GLU A 85 4.97 -1.82 9.45
N LEU A 86 3.90 -1.28 8.86
CA LEU A 86 3.18 -1.91 7.76
C LEU A 86 4.00 -1.96 6.46
N SER A 87 4.90 -1.00 6.25
CA SER A 87 5.70 -0.93 5.03
C SER A 87 6.66 -2.11 4.87
N GLU A 88 7.13 -2.71 5.97
CA GLU A 88 7.98 -3.91 5.90
C GLU A 88 7.24 -5.04 5.18
N GLY A 89 5.93 -5.19 5.40
CA GLY A 89 5.10 -6.20 4.75
C GLY A 89 4.92 -6.00 3.25
N LEU A 90 5.34 -4.85 2.69
CA LEU A 90 5.32 -4.58 1.25
C LEU A 90 6.67 -4.81 0.58
N ILE A 91 7.75 -4.99 1.34
CA ILE A 91 9.10 -5.22 0.79
C ILE A 91 9.20 -6.69 0.38
N THR A 92 8.95 -6.94 -0.91
CA THR A 92 9.03 -8.27 -1.51
C THR A 92 9.48 -8.18 -2.95
N GLU A 93 10.13 -9.24 -3.43
CA GLU A 93 10.61 -9.35 -4.82
C GLU A 93 9.47 -9.71 -5.79
N PHE A 94 8.36 -10.25 -5.29
CA PHE A 94 7.25 -10.75 -6.12
C PHE A 94 5.89 -10.73 -5.40
N ALA A 95 4.85 -10.37 -6.14
CA ALA A 95 3.46 -10.66 -5.77
C ALA A 95 2.70 -11.24 -6.97
N GLN A 96 1.59 -11.92 -6.69
CA GLN A 96 0.88 -12.77 -7.66
C GLN A 96 0.36 -12.02 -8.89
N TYR A 97 -0.17 -10.81 -8.69
CA TYR A 97 -0.80 -10.00 -9.73
C TYR A 97 0.05 -8.78 -10.06
N ALA A 98 -0.17 -8.20 -11.24
CA ALA A 98 0.75 -7.19 -11.78
C ALA A 98 0.08 -5.85 -12.14
N ASP A 99 -1.25 -5.75 -12.09
CA ASP A 99 -2.00 -4.49 -12.31
C ASP A 99 -1.90 -3.51 -11.13
N LEU A 100 -2.43 -2.30 -11.31
CA LEU A 100 -2.40 -1.25 -10.30
C LEU A 100 -3.30 -1.54 -9.10
N TRP A 101 -4.53 -2.01 -9.32
CA TRP A 101 -5.55 -2.06 -8.26
C TRP A 101 -5.38 -3.24 -7.31
N ASN A 102 -5.02 -4.39 -7.85
CA ASN A 102 -4.91 -5.67 -7.15
C ASN A 102 -3.54 -6.32 -7.35
N GLY A 103 -2.51 -5.57 -7.74
CA GLY A 103 -1.22 -6.14 -8.10
C GLY A 103 0.00 -5.32 -7.69
N MET A 104 1.16 -5.77 -8.17
CA MET A 104 2.48 -5.22 -7.87
C MET A 104 2.59 -3.73 -8.20
N LEU A 105 1.91 -3.22 -9.24
CA LEU A 105 1.98 -1.80 -9.56
C LEU A 105 1.42 -0.92 -8.43
N GLY A 106 0.37 -1.36 -7.73
CA GLY A 106 -0.16 -0.66 -6.57
C GLY A 106 0.79 -0.69 -5.37
N ILE A 107 1.51 -1.81 -5.20
CA ILE A 107 2.57 -1.94 -4.18
C ILE A 107 3.70 -0.97 -4.49
N VAL A 108 4.20 -0.97 -5.74
CA VAL A 108 5.25 -0.06 -6.22
C VAL A 108 4.84 1.39 -6.01
N ASP A 109 3.62 1.78 -6.41
CA ASP A 109 3.13 3.15 -6.25
C ASP A 109 3.14 3.60 -4.78
N THR A 110 2.77 2.67 -3.89
CA THR A 110 2.79 2.91 -2.44
C THR A 110 4.22 3.03 -1.91
N LEU A 111 5.13 2.13 -2.30
CA LEU A 111 6.55 2.19 -1.91
C LEU A 111 7.23 3.48 -2.41
N LEU A 112 6.91 3.94 -3.61
CA LEU A 112 7.42 5.21 -4.15
C LEU A 112 6.91 6.42 -3.38
N GLU A 113 5.65 6.41 -2.95
CA GLU A 113 5.12 7.46 -2.07
C GLU A 113 5.84 7.44 -0.71
N LEU A 114 6.04 6.28 -0.10
CA LEU A 114 6.80 6.14 1.14
C LEU A 114 8.25 6.63 0.97
N TYR A 115 8.89 6.30 -0.15
CA TYR A 115 10.21 6.81 -0.48
C TYR A 115 10.24 8.34 -0.59
N SER A 116 9.21 8.95 -1.18
CA SER A 116 9.12 10.41 -1.30
C SER A 116 9.10 11.12 0.07
N TYR A 117 8.46 10.50 1.07
CA TYR A 117 8.37 11.01 2.43
C TYR A 117 9.60 10.71 3.28
N PHE A 118 10.06 9.46 3.27
CA PHE A 118 11.08 8.97 4.21
C PHE A 118 12.50 8.98 3.65
N ARG A 119 12.64 9.01 2.32
CA ARG A 119 13.93 8.91 1.61
C ARG A 119 14.76 7.67 1.95
N VAL A 120 14.11 6.59 2.43
CA VAL A 120 14.78 5.32 2.73
C VAL A 120 14.93 4.50 1.45
N ARG A 121 16.18 4.26 1.05
CA ARG A 121 16.53 3.60 -0.23
C ARG A 121 15.82 2.27 -0.44
N LYS A 122 15.65 1.47 0.62
CA LYS A 122 15.00 0.15 0.57
C LYS A 122 13.64 0.15 -0.13
N TYR A 123 12.86 1.21 0.03
CA TYR A 123 11.54 1.32 -0.63
C TYR A 123 11.68 1.48 -2.14
N LYS A 124 12.66 2.26 -2.60
CA LYS A 124 12.94 2.45 -4.02
C LYS A 124 13.54 1.19 -4.63
N ASP A 125 14.41 0.50 -3.91
CA ASP A 125 15.02 -0.75 -4.39
C ASP A 125 13.95 -1.83 -4.61
N ALA A 126 13.10 -2.08 -3.61
CA ALA A 126 11.96 -3.00 -3.72
C ALA A 126 10.98 -2.61 -4.84
N ALA A 127 10.69 -1.31 -4.98
CA ALA A 127 9.88 -0.80 -6.09
C ALA A 127 10.50 -1.12 -7.46
N GLY A 128 11.83 -1.02 -7.58
CA GLY A 128 12.56 -1.34 -8.81
C GLY A 128 12.49 -2.82 -9.18
N GLU A 129 12.64 -3.71 -8.20
CA GLU A 129 12.51 -5.16 -8.40
C GLU A 129 11.11 -5.56 -8.89
N LEU A 130 10.07 -5.05 -8.23
CA LEU A 130 8.69 -5.28 -8.65
C LEU A 130 8.41 -4.70 -10.04
N LEU A 131 8.93 -3.51 -10.38
CA LEU A 131 8.79 -2.94 -11.73
C LEU A 131 9.46 -3.79 -12.80
N ASN A 132 10.63 -4.38 -12.50
CA ASN A 132 11.30 -5.31 -13.40
C ASN A 132 10.47 -6.58 -13.61
N THR A 133 9.84 -7.10 -12.56
CA THR A 133 8.90 -8.22 -12.66
C THR A 133 7.70 -7.84 -13.51
N VAL A 134 7.03 -6.71 -13.25
CA VAL A 134 5.86 -6.25 -14.03
C VAL A 134 6.21 -6.02 -15.50
N LYS A 135 7.42 -5.54 -15.82
CA LYS A 135 7.89 -5.37 -17.20
C LYS A 135 7.80 -6.67 -18.01
N CYS A 136 8.02 -7.83 -17.37
CA CYS A 136 7.83 -9.13 -18.01
C CYS A 136 6.35 -9.39 -18.33
N TYR A 137 5.42 -9.05 -17.44
CA TYR A 137 3.98 -9.17 -17.70
C TYR A 137 3.51 -8.26 -18.84
N VAL A 138 3.99 -7.02 -18.90
CA VAL A 138 3.68 -6.07 -19.99
C VAL A 138 4.14 -6.59 -21.34
N LYS A 139 5.35 -7.17 -21.42
CA LYS A 139 5.86 -7.80 -22.67
C LYS A 139 4.92 -8.88 -23.22
N HIS A 140 4.17 -9.54 -22.35
CA HIS A 140 3.22 -10.59 -22.70
C HIS A 140 1.76 -10.12 -22.69
N SER A 141 1.50 -8.81 -22.70
CA SER A 141 0.15 -8.20 -22.71
C SER A 141 -0.74 -8.67 -21.55
N LYS A 142 -0.15 -9.00 -20.39
CA LYS A 142 -0.88 -9.45 -19.19
C LYS A 142 -1.22 -8.30 -18.22
N VAL A 143 -0.77 -7.09 -18.51
CA VAL A 143 -1.00 -5.86 -17.75
C VAL A 143 -1.16 -4.71 -18.72
N ASP A 144 -1.98 -3.74 -18.37
CA ASP A 144 -2.12 -2.52 -19.15
C ASP A 144 -0.78 -1.75 -19.17
N LYS A 145 -0.26 -1.53 -20.37
CA LYS A 145 0.97 -0.79 -20.59
C LYS A 145 0.88 0.64 -20.04
N GLN A 146 -0.29 1.27 -20.04
CA GLN A 146 -0.46 2.63 -19.54
C GLN A 146 -0.28 2.69 -18.01
N GLU A 147 -0.85 1.74 -17.27
CA GLU A 147 -0.65 1.64 -15.82
C GLU A 147 0.84 1.47 -15.49
N TYR A 148 1.53 0.60 -16.21
CA TYR A 148 2.96 0.41 -16.04
C TYR A 148 3.76 1.70 -16.31
N LEU A 149 3.48 2.38 -17.42
CA LEU A 149 4.18 3.62 -17.78
C LEU A 149 3.94 4.74 -16.77
N TYR A 150 2.72 4.83 -16.21
CA TYR A 150 2.39 5.79 -15.16
C TYR A 150 3.22 5.58 -13.89
N VAL A 151 3.33 4.35 -13.40
CA VAL A 151 4.13 4.07 -12.19
C VAL A 151 5.63 4.18 -12.49
N LEU A 152 6.06 3.75 -13.67
CA LEU A 152 7.46 3.88 -14.10
C LEU A 152 7.91 5.34 -14.18
N SER A 153 7.06 6.27 -14.62
CA SER A 153 7.44 7.69 -14.68
C SER A 153 7.73 8.25 -13.29
N LYS A 154 6.90 7.92 -12.29
CA LYS A 154 7.14 8.28 -10.88
C LYS A 154 8.48 7.74 -10.38
N TYR A 155 8.79 6.48 -10.71
CA TYR A 155 10.06 5.87 -10.34
C TYR A 155 11.26 6.64 -10.91
N MET A 156 11.18 7.04 -12.18
CA MET A 156 12.25 7.77 -12.87
C MET A 156 12.41 9.21 -12.38
N GLU A 157 11.32 9.87 -11.99
CA GLU A 157 11.34 11.24 -11.43
C GLU A 157 11.98 11.28 -10.04
N LEU A 158 11.85 10.19 -9.28
CA LEU A 158 12.42 10.06 -7.95
C LEU A 158 13.93 9.74 -8.07
N GLY A 159 14.78 10.76 -7.89
CA GLY A 159 16.24 10.61 -7.85
C GLY A 159 16.75 9.63 -6.78
N ASP A 160 18.04 9.34 -6.78
CA ASP A 160 18.66 8.48 -5.76
C ASP A 160 18.80 9.24 -4.44
N GLY A 161 18.31 8.62 -3.37
CA GLY A 161 18.26 9.19 -2.02
C GLY A 161 19.56 8.95 -1.28
N GLU A 162 19.72 9.64 -0.17
CA GLU A 162 20.90 9.48 0.68
C GLU A 162 20.90 8.08 1.33
N LEU A 163 22.08 7.47 1.41
CA LEU A 163 22.33 6.26 2.19
C LEU A 163 22.24 6.66 3.67
N VAL A 164 21.15 6.31 4.35
CA VAL A 164 21.05 6.40 5.82
C VAL A 164 21.45 5.06 6.43
#